data_AF-A0A7R6PY58-F1
#
_entry.id   AF-A0A7R6PY58-F1
#
_cell.length_a   1.000
_cell.length_b   1.000
_cell.length_c   1.000
_cell.angle_alpha   90.00
_cell.angle_beta   90.00
_cell.angle_gamma   90.00
#
_symmetry.space_group_name_H-M   'P 1'
#
loop_
_entity.id
_entity.type
_entity.pdbx_description
1 polymer ?
#
loop_
_entity_poly.entity_id
_entity_poly.type
_entity_poly.pdbx_seq_one_letter_code
_entity_poly.pdbx_strand_id
1 'polypeptide(L)'
;MDCSKKKNEKGAILIIVIWIVAAIAIISAILSLRVKVSVRNNAFVKMKTEGFITIHGAIQRALYYHLIKPRLKDLTEEEKRKTVYEYEVNGVKVKVKEIPVSSKLSLKNARPELLKQIFMNYVESEEDAVAIISSIQDWQDADNLENLHGAEDSYYTSLDYPYYTKNKPIENLKELLLIKGITPEMYYGTDNYPGLKNIFTLYDTGSKADINTCSPDMFKVFGIDQETIDRIIERRESEPFKSMTELNEILDSETINQITKYFTIDTRPSIISFKGEVKIGNLNYSLEEVYSFESTLPKLLEIREWNF
;
A
#
# COMPACT_ATOMS: atom_id res chain seq x y z
N MET A 1 95.88 -9.01 1.44
CA MET A 1 94.71 -9.70 0.88
C MET A 1 93.67 -9.78 1.99
N ASP A 2 92.62 -8.96 1.92
CA ASP A 2 91.26 -9.42 2.15
C ASP A 2 90.30 -8.32 1.66
N CYS A 3 89.47 -8.64 0.67
CA CYS A 3 88.50 -7.70 0.09
C CYS A 3 87.18 -8.46 -0.06
N SER A 4 86.40 -8.41 1.01
CA SER A 4 85.06 -9.01 1.11
C SER A 4 84.09 -8.31 0.16
N LYS A 5 83.49 -9.10 -0.75
CA LYS A 5 82.49 -8.66 -1.73
C LYS A 5 81.14 -8.38 -1.04
N LYS A 6 80.87 -7.12 -0.69
CA LYS A 6 79.50 -6.61 -0.49
C LYS A 6 78.86 -6.22 -1.83
N LYS A 7 78.31 -7.19 -2.57
CA LYS A 7 77.44 -6.94 -3.73
C LYS A 7 76.32 -7.98 -3.77
N ASN A 8 75.24 -7.75 -3.02
CA ASN A 8 73.89 -8.29 -3.29
C ASN A 8 72.77 -7.73 -2.38
N GLU A 9 73.06 -6.93 -1.35
CA GLU A 9 72.02 -6.40 -0.44
C GLU A 9 71.14 -5.29 -1.07
N LYS A 10 71.67 -4.50 -2.00
CA LYS A 10 70.94 -3.35 -2.59
C LYS A 10 69.75 -3.75 -3.47
N GLY A 11 69.80 -4.90 -4.13
CA GLY A 11 68.70 -5.42 -4.96
C GLY A 11 67.53 -5.95 -4.13
N ALA A 12 67.83 -6.63 -3.01
CA ALA A 12 66.82 -7.13 -2.08
C ALA A 12 66.08 -5.99 -1.37
N ILE A 13 66.81 -4.93 -0.96
CA ILE A 13 66.21 -3.76 -0.29
C ILE A 13 65.21 -3.05 -1.21
N LEU A 14 65.54 -2.87 -2.50
CA LEU A 14 64.63 -2.21 -3.44
C LEU A 14 63.32 -3.00 -3.62
N ILE A 15 63.40 -4.33 -3.72
CA ILE A 15 62.23 -5.20 -3.84
C ILE A 15 61.35 -5.08 -2.59
N ILE A 16 61.94 -5.11 -1.39
CA ILE A 16 61.20 -4.96 -0.13
C ILE A 16 60.51 -3.60 -0.06
N VAL A 17 61.19 -2.51 -0.44
CA VAL A 17 60.60 -1.17 -0.45
C VAL A 17 59.43 -1.08 -1.43
N ILE A 18 59.57 -1.65 -2.63
CA ILE A 18 58.48 -1.69 -3.61
C ILE A 18 57.27 -2.46 -3.07
N TRP A 19 57.49 -3.61 -2.42
CA TRP A 19 56.40 -4.38 -1.81
C TRP A 19 55.73 -3.65 -0.66
N ILE A 20 56.48 -2.95 0.18
CA ILE A 20 55.92 -2.13 1.27
C ILE A 20 55.08 -0.98 0.68
N VAL A 21 55.61 -0.27 -0.32
CA VAL A 21 54.88 0.83 -0.98
C VAL A 21 53.62 0.29 -1.68
N ALA A 22 53.70 -0.85 -2.36
CA ALA A 22 52.54 -1.49 -2.98
C ALA A 22 51.49 -1.90 -1.93
N ALA A 23 51.90 -2.49 -0.80
CA ALA A 23 50.99 -2.85 0.28
C ALA A 23 50.31 -1.62 0.89
N ILE A 24 51.06 -0.54 1.16
CA ILE A 24 50.50 0.72 1.68
C ILE A 24 49.52 1.33 0.67
N ALA A 25 49.85 1.32 -0.62
CA ALA A 25 48.97 1.82 -1.67
C ALA A 25 47.65 1.03 -1.74
N ILE A 26 47.71 -0.30 -1.65
CA ILE A 26 46.54 -1.18 -1.63
C ILE A 26 45.67 -0.90 -0.40
N ILE A 27 46.27 -0.83 0.80
CA ILE A 27 45.56 -0.52 2.05
C ILE A 27 44.89 0.87 1.96
N SER A 28 45.61 1.86 1.45
CA SER A 28 45.09 3.23 1.27
C SER A 28 43.91 3.26 0.28
N ALA A 29 44.00 2.51 -0.82
CA ALA A 29 42.92 2.39 -1.78
C ALA A 29 41.68 1.72 -1.17
N ILE A 30 41.84 0.61 -0.43
CA ILE A 30 40.75 -0.08 0.26
C ILE A 30 40.10 0.86 1.30
N LEU A 31 40.90 1.58 2.08
CA LEU A 31 40.38 2.53 3.06
C LEU A 31 39.61 3.67 2.39
N SER A 32 40.14 4.23 1.30
CA SER A 32 39.45 5.27 0.52
C SER A 32 38.11 4.79 -0.02
N LEU A 33 38.06 3.57 -0.57
CA LEU A 33 36.82 2.95 -1.05
C LEU A 33 35.81 2.75 0.10
N ARG A 34 36.25 2.26 1.26
CA ARG A 34 35.39 2.09 2.46
C ARG A 34 34.84 3.42 2.96
N VAL A 35 35.66 4.46 3.04
CA VAL A 35 35.23 5.80 3.46
C VAL A 35 34.19 6.36 2.50
N LYS A 36 34.42 6.25 1.18
CA LYS A 36 33.45 6.71 0.17
C LYS A 36 32.11 5.98 0.28
N VAL A 37 32.14 4.65 0.43
CA VAL A 37 30.92 3.84 0.62
C VAL A 37 30.21 4.22 1.92
N SER A 38 30.94 4.38 3.02
CA SER A 38 30.39 4.74 4.33
C SER A 38 29.73 6.13 4.31
N VAL A 39 30.38 7.14 3.72
CA VAL A 39 29.80 8.49 3.59
C VAL A 39 28.52 8.45 2.76
N ARG A 40 28.52 7.74 1.63
CA ARG A 40 27.32 7.60 0.79
C ARG A 40 26.19 6.88 1.51
N ASN A 41 26.50 5.81 2.25
CA ASN A 41 25.50 5.07 3.03
C ASN A 41 24.92 5.91 4.16
N ASN A 42 25.76 6.64 4.90
CA ASN A 42 25.31 7.52 5.99
C ASN A 42 24.45 8.67 5.45
N ALA A 43 24.81 9.25 4.30
CA ALA A 43 23.99 10.24 3.63
C ALA A 43 22.62 9.67 3.23
N PHE A 44 22.59 8.46 2.66
CA PHE A 44 21.35 7.79 2.28
C PHE A 44 20.46 7.48 3.48
N VAL A 45 21.02 6.90 4.56
CA VAL A 45 20.29 6.61 5.80
C VAL A 45 19.74 7.90 6.40
N LYS A 46 20.55 8.96 6.47
CA LYS A 46 20.12 10.28 6.96
C LYS A 46 18.94 10.81 6.15
N MET A 47 19.04 10.83 4.81
CA MET A 47 17.96 11.30 3.94
C MET A 47 16.69 10.46 4.09
N LYS A 48 16.81 9.14 4.20
CA LYS A 48 15.68 8.23 4.43
C LYS A 48 14.99 8.55 5.75
N THR A 49 15.75 8.67 6.83
CA THR A 49 15.23 8.99 8.17
C THR A 49 14.57 10.36 8.19
N GLU A 50 15.20 11.38 7.61
CA GLU A 50 14.62 12.72 7.48
C GLU A 50 13.30 12.69 6.70
N GLY A 51 13.21 11.89 5.64
CA GLY A 51 11.98 11.66 4.87
C GLY A 51 10.85 11.13 5.74
N PHE A 52 11.05 9.96 6.34
CA PHE A 52 10.00 9.32 7.15
C PHE A 52 9.60 10.14 8.38
N ILE A 53 10.55 10.77 9.08
CA ILE A 53 10.23 11.63 10.23
C ILE A 53 9.40 12.86 9.79
N THR A 54 9.74 13.45 8.65
CA THR A 54 9.02 14.62 8.11
C THR A 54 7.57 14.23 7.76
N ILE A 55 7.38 13.09 7.10
CA ILE A 55 6.03 12.59 6.79
C ILE A 55 5.27 12.23 8.08
N HIS A 56 5.91 11.50 9.00
CA HIS A 56 5.31 11.10 10.27
C HIS A 56 4.82 12.32 11.05
N GLY A 57 5.63 13.37 11.17
CA GLY A 57 5.22 14.62 11.82
C GLY A 57 4.02 15.30 11.15
N ALA A 58 3.92 15.24 9.82
CA ALA A 58 2.76 15.74 9.08
C ALA A 58 1.52 14.86 9.31
N ILE A 59 1.67 13.53 9.35
CA ILE A 59 0.57 12.60 9.67
C ILE A 59 0.07 12.81 11.10
N GLN A 60 0.96 12.97 12.08
CA GLN A 60 0.57 13.23 13.46
C GLN A 60 -0.19 14.56 13.60
N ARG A 61 0.15 15.59 12.80
CA ARG A 61 -0.62 16.84 12.71
C ARG A 61 -2.00 16.62 12.10
N ALA A 62 -2.10 15.82 11.03
CA ALA A 62 -3.37 15.47 10.40
C ALA A 62 -4.28 14.69 11.37
N LEU A 63 -3.73 13.69 12.06
CA LEU A 63 -4.41 12.90 13.07
C LEU A 63 -4.90 13.78 14.22
N TYR A 64 -4.04 14.66 14.74
CA TYR A 64 -4.44 15.62 15.78
C TYR A 64 -5.60 16.50 15.30
N TYR A 65 -5.50 17.05 14.09
CA TYR A 65 -6.57 17.86 13.50
C TYR A 65 -7.87 17.07 13.39
N HIS A 66 -7.82 15.83 12.89
CA HIS A 66 -8.97 14.93 12.82
C HIS A 66 -9.64 14.74 14.19
N LEU A 67 -8.87 14.53 15.26
CA LEU A 67 -9.39 14.32 16.62
C LEU A 67 -10.05 15.57 17.23
N ILE A 68 -9.57 16.77 16.90
CA ILE A 68 -10.13 18.02 17.43
C ILE A 68 -11.23 18.60 16.54
N LYS A 69 -11.26 18.26 15.25
CA LYS A 69 -12.17 18.80 14.24
C LYS A 69 -13.64 18.74 14.67
N PRO A 70 -14.17 17.64 15.24
CA PRO A 70 -15.56 17.59 15.73
C PRO A 70 -15.87 18.57 16.88
N ARG A 71 -14.85 19.07 17.58
CA ARG A 71 -14.98 20.02 18.70
C ARG A 71 -14.83 21.48 18.26
N LEU A 72 -14.39 21.74 17.02
CA LEU A 72 -14.25 23.08 16.50
C LEU A 72 -15.63 23.65 16.16
N LYS A 73 -15.96 24.76 16.82
CA LYS A 73 -17.09 25.63 16.48
C LYS A 73 -16.55 26.57 15.39
N ASP A 74 -17.34 26.87 14.35
CA ASP A 74 -16.95 27.78 13.24
C ASP A 74 -16.19 27.17 12.05
N LEU A 75 -16.22 25.85 11.87
CA LEU A 75 -15.78 25.25 10.60
C LEU A 75 -16.81 25.45 9.49
N THR A 76 -16.35 25.88 8.32
CA THR A 76 -17.12 25.81 7.07
C THR A 76 -17.44 24.37 6.69
N GLU A 77 -18.46 24.18 5.85
CA GLU A 77 -18.81 22.84 5.34
C GLU A 77 -17.68 22.19 4.53
N GLU A 78 -16.89 23.01 3.82
CA GLU A 78 -15.69 22.56 3.12
C GLU A 78 -14.62 22.05 4.11
N GLU A 79 -14.32 22.81 5.17
CA GLU A 79 -13.34 22.40 6.17
C GLU A 79 -13.78 21.13 6.92
N LYS A 80 -15.08 20.96 7.17
CA LYS A 80 -15.64 19.73 7.76
C LYS A 80 -15.42 18.50 6.88
N ARG A 81 -15.36 18.66 5.56
CA ARG A 81 -15.17 17.57 4.59
C ARG A 81 -13.76 17.47 4.01
N LYS A 82 -12.88 18.42 4.33
CA LYS A 82 -11.47 18.39 3.93
C LYS A 82 -10.82 17.09 4.41
N THR A 83 -10.27 16.34 3.46
CA THR A 83 -9.51 15.09 3.66
C THR A 83 -8.06 15.21 3.17
N VAL A 84 -7.69 16.33 2.57
CA VAL A 84 -6.33 16.58 2.08
C VAL A 84 -5.74 17.76 2.84
N TYR A 85 -4.58 17.56 3.43
CA TYR A 85 -3.89 18.52 4.25
C TYR A 85 -2.51 18.80 3.69
N GLU A 86 -2.13 20.08 3.62
CA GLU A 86 -0.78 20.49 3.26
C GLU A 86 -0.12 21.06 4.51
N TYR A 87 0.98 20.44 4.92
CA TYR A 87 1.77 20.86 6.06
C TYR A 87 3.18 21.21 5.63
N GLU A 88 3.80 22.12 6.36
CA GLU A 88 5.23 22.38 6.25
C GLU A 88 5.93 21.89 7.52
N VAL A 89 6.89 20.98 7.35
CA VAL A 89 7.70 20.41 8.42
C VAL A 89 9.16 20.61 8.04
N ASN A 90 9.91 21.38 8.84
CA ASN A 90 11.33 21.69 8.59
C ASN A 90 11.61 22.30 7.19
N GLY A 91 10.72 23.16 6.69
CA GLY A 91 10.84 23.79 5.36
C GLY A 91 10.45 22.89 4.19
N VAL A 92 9.96 21.67 4.47
CA VAL A 92 9.52 20.72 3.45
C VAL A 92 7.99 20.62 3.47
N LYS A 93 7.37 20.81 2.31
CA LYS A 93 5.93 20.64 2.13
C LYS A 93 5.58 19.16 2.01
N VAL A 94 4.64 18.72 2.82
CA VAL A 94 4.10 17.36 2.81
C VAL A 94 2.61 17.45 2.58
N LYS A 95 2.12 16.69 1.59
CA LYS A 95 0.69 16.48 1.38
C LYS A 95 0.29 15.20 2.11
N VAL A 96 -0.68 15.32 3.02
CA VAL A 96 -1.27 14.20 3.75
C VAL A 96 -2.71 14.03 3.30
N LYS A 97 -3.07 12.82 2.88
CA LYS A 97 -4.44 12.44 2.52
C LYS A 97 -5.01 11.52 3.58
N GLU A 98 -6.17 11.90 4.10
CA GLU A 98 -7.05 11.09 4.93
C GLU A 98 -7.94 10.26 4.01
N ILE A 99 -7.84 8.94 4.11
CA ILE A 99 -8.53 7.98 3.24
C ILE A 99 -9.30 7.03 4.16
N PRO A 100 -10.63 7.16 4.25
CA PRO A 100 -11.46 6.16 4.90
C PRO A 100 -11.18 4.78 4.32
N VAL A 101 -11.00 3.79 5.16
CA VAL A 101 -10.79 2.41 4.68
C VAL A 101 -12.04 1.89 3.97
N SER A 102 -13.22 2.46 4.28
CA SER A 102 -14.49 2.28 3.56
C SER A 102 -14.48 2.76 2.10
N SER A 103 -13.39 3.39 1.64
CA SER A 103 -13.10 3.53 0.20
C SER A 103 -12.91 2.17 -0.52
N LYS A 104 -12.71 1.10 0.24
CA LYS A 104 -12.53 -0.29 -0.23
C LYS A 104 -13.56 -1.23 0.41
N LEU A 105 -13.74 -2.38 -0.21
CA LEU A 105 -14.63 -3.43 0.27
C LEU A 105 -13.90 -4.40 1.20
N SER A 106 -14.54 -4.76 2.31
CA SER A 106 -14.01 -5.78 3.21
C SER A 106 -14.04 -7.14 2.53
N LEU A 107 -12.88 -7.76 2.32
CA LEU A 107 -12.80 -9.15 1.84
C LEU A 107 -13.38 -10.12 2.86
N LYS A 108 -13.16 -9.83 4.15
CA LYS A 108 -13.58 -10.67 5.28
C LYS A 108 -15.09 -10.88 5.33
N ASN A 109 -15.85 -9.82 5.02
CA ASN A 109 -17.31 -9.80 5.14
C ASN A 109 -18.02 -9.72 3.78
N ALA A 110 -17.28 -9.88 2.68
CA ALA A 110 -17.88 -9.84 1.35
C ALA A 110 -18.81 -11.03 1.14
N ARG A 111 -20.02 -10.75 0.63
CA ARG A 111 -20.97 -11.81 0.30
C ARG A 111 -20.49 -12.60 -0.92
N PRO A 112 -20.75 -13.91 -1.01
CA PRO A 112 -20.34 -14.72 -2.16
C PRO A 112 -20.80 -14.14 -3.51
N GLU A 113 -22.01 -13.57 -3.59
CA GLU A 113 -22.53 -12.98 -4.82
C GLU A 113 -21.74 -11.74 -5.24
N LEU A 114 -21.32 -10.92 -4.26
CA LEU A 114 -20.48 -9.75 -4.49
C LEU A 114 -19.10 -10.17 -4.98
N LEU A 115 -18.48 -11.16 -4.31
CA LEU A 115 -17.18 -11.70 -4.73
C LEU A 115 -17.25 -12.27 -6.14
N LYS A 116 -18.29 -13.06 -6.45
CA LYS A 116 -18.50 -13.62 -7.77
C LYS A 116 -18.59 -12.53 -8.83
N GLN A 117 -19.40 -11.49 -8.59
CA GLN A 117 -19.49 -10.37 -9.52
C GLN A 117 -18.15 -9.67 -9.73
N ILE A 118 -17.36 -9.49 -8.67
CA ILE A 118 -16.02 -8.89 -8.77
C ILE A 118 -15.10 -9.81 -9.59
N PHE A 119 -14.98 -11.09 -9.24
CA PHE A 119 -14.07 -12.04 -9.89
C PHE A 119 -14.42 -12.32 -11.35
N MET A 120 -15.69 -12.22 -11.74
CA MET A 120 -16.11 -12.29 -13.15
C MET A 120 -15.48 -11.21 -14.05
N ASN A 121 -14.89 -10.15 -13.49
CA ASN A 121 -14.11 -9.18 -14.29
C ASN A 121 -12.71 -9.69 -14.67
N TYR A 122 -12.24 -10.77 -14.05
CA TYR A 122 -10.85 -11.25 -14.16
C TYR A 122 -10.75 -12.62 -14.83
N VAL A 123 -11.87 -13.34 -14.96
CA VAL A 123 -11.93 -14.70 -15.51
C VAL A 123 -13.02 -14.82 -16.56
N GLU A 124 -12.93 -15.85 -17.40
CA GLU A 124 -13.86 -16.05 -18.52
C GLU A 124 -15.13 -16.81 -18.12
N SER A 125 -15.07 -17.63 -17.08
CA SER A 125 -16.17 -18.50 -16.67
C SER A 125 -16.61 -18.28 -15.22
N GLU A 126 -17.90 -18.52 -14.97
CA GLU A 126 -18.45 -18.53 -13.61
C GLU A 126 -17.80 -19.61 -12.73
N GLU A 127 -17.43 -20.75 -13.32
CA GLU A 127 -16.76 -21.84 -12.60
C GLU A 127 -15.39 -21.41 -12.07
N ASP A 128 -14.60 -20.67 -12.86
CA ASP A 128 -13.31 -20.14 -12.42
C ASP A 128 -13.47 -19.12 -11.29
N ALA A 129 -14.48 -18.26 -11.37
CA ALA A 129 -14.77 -17.27 -10.32
C ALA A 129 -15.17 -17.96 -9.02
N VAL A 130 -16.01 -19.00 -9.09
CA VAL A 130 -16.40 -19.82 -7.94
C VAL A 130 -15.20 -20.58 -7.38
N ALA A 131 -14.33 -21.13 -8.23
CA ALA A 131 -13.13 -21.83 -7.80
C ALA A 131 -12.16 -20.92 -7.02
N ILE A 132 -11.97 -19.67 -7.47
CA ILE A 132 -11.18 -18.67 -6.73
C ILE A 132 -11.82 -18.38 -5.37
N ILE A 133 -13.14 -18.17 -5.32
CA ILE A 133 -13.85 -17.87 -4.07
C ILE A 133 -13.76 -19.04 -3.09
N SER A 134 -13.98 -20.27 -3.54
CA SER A 134 -13.81 -21.47 -2.73
C SER A 134 -12.36 -21.63 -2.25
N SER A 135 -11.37 -21.36 -3.10
CA SER A 135 -9.96 -21.41 -2.70
C SER A 135 -9.61 -20.34 -1.64
N ILE A 136 -10.26 -19.17 -1.67
CA ILE A 136 -10.13 -18.13 -0.62
C ILE A 136 -10.78 -18.59 0.69
N GLN A 137 -11.86 -19.38 0.63
CA GLN A 137 -12.53 -19.93 1.80
C GLN A 137 -11.67 -21.01 2.47
N ASP A 138 -11.23 -22.01 1.71
CA ASP A 138 -10.35 -23.10 2.18
C ASP A 138 -9.04 -22.54 2.76
N TRP A 139 -8.46 -21.49 2.15
CA TRP A 139 -7.26 -20.86 2.69
C TRP A 139 -7.43 -20.34 4.14
N GLN A 140 -8.66 -20.00 4.54
CA GLN A 140 -8.97 -19.30 5.80
C GLN A 140 -9.62 -20.18 6.85
N ASP A 141 -10.37 -21.21 6.46
CA ASP A 141 -11.07 -22.06 7.42
C ASP A 141 -10.08 -22.90 8.23
N ALA A 142 -10.55 -23.53 9.30
CA ALA A 142 -9.65 -24.18 10.27
C ALA A 142 -9.42 -25.67 9.98
N ASP A 143 -10.06 -26.21 8.95
CA ASP A 143 -9.97 -27.62 8.61
C ASP A 143 -9.13 -27.82 7.34
N ASN A 144 -9.20 -29.02 6.77
CA ASN A 144 -8.45 -29.40 5.56
C ASN A 144 -9.43 -30.06 4.56
N LEU A 145 -10.73 -29.71 4.62
CA LEU A 145 -11.76 -30.29 3.79
C LEU A 145 -11.93 -29.42 2.53
N GLU A 146 -11.35 -29.90 1.44
CA GLU A 146 -11.42 -29.22 0.14
C GLU A 146 -12.87 -29.05 -0.32
N ASN A 147 -13.30 -27.81 -0.53
CA ASN A 147 -14.60 -27.52 -1.14
C ASN A 147 -14.64 -27.97 -2.61
N LEU A 148 -15.83 -28.14 -3.20
CA LEU A 148 -16.02 -28.74 -4.54
C LEU A 148 -15.11 -28.16 -5.65
N HIS A 149 -14.78 -26.87 -5.56
CA HIS A 149 -13.89 -26.16 -6.50
C HIS A 149 -12.72 -25.47 -5.78
N GLY A 150 -12.50 -25.79 -4.52
CA GLY A 150 -11.51 -25.16 -3.65
C GLY A 150 -10.09 -25.68 -3.86
N ALA A 151 -9.30 -25.50 -2.82
CA ALA A 151 -7.93 -25.95 -2.75
C ALA A 151 -7.46 -25.99 -1.30
N GLU A 152 -6.97 -27.16 -0.91
CA GLU A 152 -6.39 -27.41 0.40
C GLU A 152 -4.94 -27.89 0.29
N ASP A 153 -4.37 -28.35 1.40
CA ASP A 153 -3.03 -28.94 1.46
C ASP A 153 -2.73 -29.93 0.32
N SER A 154 -3.71 -30.75 -0.08
CA SER A 154 -3.61 -31.67 -1.23
C SER A 154 -3.12 -30.98 -2.51
N TYR A 155 -3.70 -29.81 -2.81
CA TYR A 155 -3.37 -28.99 -3.96
C TYR A 155 -2.04 -28.28 -3.76
N TYR A 156 -1.85 -27.54 -2.66
CA TYR A 156 -0.67 -26.68 -2.50
C TYR A 156 0.64 -27.47 -2.29
N THR A 157 0.57 -28.67 -1.73
CA THR A 157 1.75 -29.56 -1.61
C THR A 157 2.10 -30.27 -2.92
N SER A 158 1.23 -30.21 -3.94
CA SER A 158 1.49 -30.76 -5.27
C SER A 158 2.20 -29.80 -6.23
N LEU A 159 2.33 -28.53 -5.86
CA LEU A 159 3.00 -27.49 -6.66
C LEU A 159 4.51 -27.72 -6.76
N ASP A 160 5.15 -27.12 -7.78
CA ASP A 160 6.61 -27.17 -7.99
C ASP A 160 7.40 -26.68 -6.76
N TYR A 161 6.86 -25.68 -6.08
CA TYR A 161 7.33 -25.18 -4.80
C TYR A 161 6.24 -25.41 -3.76
N PRO A 162 6.24 -26.56 -3.08
CA PRO A 162 5.13 -26.97 -2.23
C PRO A 162 5.06 -26.15 -0.94
N TYR A 163 3.84 -25.86 -0.50
CA TYR A 163 3.53 -25.24 0.79
C TYR A 163 2.16 -25.76 1.29
N TYR A 164 1.81 -25.39 2.52
CA TYR A 164 0.55 -25.75 3.17
C TYR A 164 -0.44 -24.58 3.11
N THR A 165 -1.73 -24.88 3.16
CA THR A 165 -2.74 -23.86 3.45
C THR A 165 -2.48 -23.22 4.80
N LYS A 166 -2.92 -21.98 4.95
CA LYS A 166 -2.71 -21.24 6.21
C LYS A 166 -3.66 -21.71 7.31
N ASN A 167 -4.87 -22.11 6.93
CA ASN A 167 -6.00 -22.52 7.75
C ASN A 167 -6.31 -21.53 8.88
N LYS A 168 -6.16 -20.24 8.54
CA LYS A 168 -6.38 -19.08 9.43
C LYS A 168 -6.77 -17.87 8.59
N PRO A 169 -7.44 -16.88 9.21
CA PRO A 169 -7.78 -15.63 8.54
C PRO A 169 -6.59 -15.00 7.80
N ILE A 170 -6.87 -14.40 6.65
CA ILE A 170 -5.89 -13.60 5.91
C ILE A 170 -5.51 -12.40 6.77
N GLU A 171 -4.22 -12.22 7.03
CA GLU A 171 -3.68 -11.12 7.86
C GLU A 171 -2.98 -10.06 7.01
N ASN A 172 -2.52 -10.45 5.81
CA ASN A 172 -1.97 -9.56 4.82
C ASN A 172 -2.65 -9.80 3.47
N LEU A 173 -3.13 -8.74 2.83
CA LEU A 173 -3.83 -8.85 1.55
C LEU A 173 -2.95 -9.49 0.46
N LYS A 174 -1.61 -9.39 0.56
CA LYS A 174 -0.67 -10.06 -0.36
C LYS A 174 -0.74 -11.59 -0.30
N GLU A 175 -1.29 -12.18 0.76
CA GLU A 175 -1.51 -13.63 0.84
C GLU A 175 -2.43 -14.12 -0.28
N LEU A 176 -3.26 -13.24 -0.87
CA LEU A 176 -4.04 -13.57 -2.06
C LEU A 176 -3.17 -14.12 -3.20
N LEU A 177 -1.90 -13.69 -3.34
CA LEU A 177 -0.98 -14.20 -4.35
C LEU A 177 -0.57 -15.66 -4.15
N LEU A 178 -0.86 -16.26 -2.99
CA LEU A 178 -0.59 -17.66 -2.68
C LEU A 178 -1.81 -18.56 -2.92
N ILE A 179 -2.98 -17.97 -3.19
CA ILE A 179 -4.23 -18.70 -3.32
C ILE A 179 -4.43 -19.12 -4.78
N LYS A 180 -4.88 -20.36 -4.98
CA LYS A 180 -5.17 -20.92 -6.31
C LYS A 180 -6.06 -19.97 -7.13
N GLY A 181 -5.67 -19.75 -8.37
CA GLY A 181 -6.41 -18.95 -9.35
C GLY A 181 -6.17 -17.44 -9.29
N ILE A 182 -5.49 -16.90 -8.26
CA ILE A 182 -5.15 -15.47 -8.20
C ILE A 182 -3.78 -15.24 -8.84
N THR A 183 -3.73 -14.39 -9.87
CA THR A 183 -2.48 -14.04 -10.55
C THR A 183 -1.91 -12.70 -10.07
N PRO A 184 -0.60 -12.42 -10.28
CA PRO A 184 -0.02 -11.10 -10.03
C PRO A 184 -0.76 -9.98 -10.76
N GLU A 185 -1.21 -10.22 -11.99
CA GLU A 185 -1.97 -9.25 -12.79
C GLU A 185 -3.31 -8.93 -12.12
N MET A 186 -4.05 -9.93 -11.63
CA MET A 186 -5.27 -9.72 -10.84
C MET A 186 -4.98 -8.89 -9.58
N TYR A 187 -3.92 -9.22 -8.85
CA TYR A 187 -3.60 -8.55 -7.59
C TYR A 187 -3.17 -7.09 -7.78
N TYR A 188 -2.24 -6.85 -8.70
CA TYR A 188 -1.65 -5.53 -8.93
C TYR A 188 -2.47 -4.64 -9.87
N GLY A 189 -3.30 -5.25 -10.72
CA GLY A 189 -4.07 -4.58 -11.77
C GLY A 189 -3.31 -4.53 -13.10
N THR A 190 -4.05 -4.28 -14.16
CA THR A 190 -3.55 -4.03 -15.51
C THR A 190 -4.21 -2.77 -16.07
N ASP A 191 -3.88 -2.40 -17.30
CA ASP A 191 -4.59 -1.32 -18.00
C ASP A 191 -6.07 -1.66 -18.27
N ASN A 192 -6.41 -2.96 -18.28
CA ASN A 192 -7.76 -3.44 -18.61
C ASN A 192 -8.68 -3.56 -17.39
N TYR A 193 -8.13 -3.91 -16.23
CA TYR A 193 -8.90 -4.12 -15.02
C TYR A 193 -8.14 -3.66 -13.76
N PRO A 194 -8.86 -3.19 -12.74
CA PRO A 194 -8.23 -2.70 -11.52
C PRO A 194 -7.63 -3.83 -10.69
N GLY A 195 -6.59 -3.53 -9.91
CA GLY A 195 -5.96 -4.54 -9.05
C GLY A 195 -6.78 -4.83 -7.80
N LEU A 196 -6.87 -6.10 -7.37
CA LEU A 196 -7.55 -6.51 -6.14
C LEU A 196 -7.05 -5.72 -4.91
N LYS A 197 -5.77 -5.32 -4.88
CA LYS A 197 -5.20 -4.48 -3.80
C LYS A 197 -5.86 -3.10 -3.67
N ASN A 198 -6.46 -2.58 -4.74
CA ASN A 198 -7.17 -1.30 -4.79
C ASN A 198 -8.65 -1.45 -4.43
N ILE A 199 -9.20 -2.67 -4.55
CA ILE A 199 -10.62 -2.97 -4.33
C ILE A 199 -10.86 -3.47 -2.91
N PHE A 200 -9.99 -4.35 -2.42
CA PHE A 200 -10.20 -5.03 -1.14
C PHE A 200 -9.38 -4.47 0.01
N THR A 201 -9.94 -4.63 1.20
CA THR A 201 -9.29 -4.43 2.50
C THR A 201 -9.62 -5.61 3.42
N LEU A 202 -8.77 -5.89 4.40
CA LEU A 202 -9.04 -6.91 5.42
C LEU A 202 -9.78 -6.36 6.63
N TYR A 203 -9.87 -5.03 6.73
CA TYR A 203 -10.64 -4.36 7.76
C TYR A 203 -12.14 -4.49 7.47
N ASP A 204 -12.95 -4.41 8.52
CA ASP A 204 -14.40 -4.36 8.35
C ASP A 204 -14.84 -2.95 7.95
N THR A 205 -15.41 -2.84 6.75
CA THR A 205 -15.92 -1.58 6.18
C THR A 205 -17.39 -1.67 5.82
N GLY A 206 -18.07 -2.74 6.24
CA GLY A 206 -19.41 -3.08 5.76
C GLY A 206 -19.40 -3.65 4.34
N SER A 207 -20.55 -3.59 3.67
CA SER A 207 -20.80 -4.25 2.37
C SER A 207 -20.84 -3.31 1.17
N LYS A 208 -20.62 -2.01 1.39
CA LYS A 208 -20.67 -0.98 0.34
C LYS A 208 -19.48 -0.04 0.48
N ALA A 209 -18.93 0.40 -0.65
CA ALA A 209 -17.85 1.36 -0.67
C ALA A 209 -18.39 2.80 -0.54
N ASP A 210 -17.62 3.67 0.10
CA ASP A 210 -17.96 5.09 0.20
C ASP A 210 -17.74 5.80 -1.15
N ILE A 211 -18.81 6.33 -1.74
CA ILE A 211 -18.79 7.00 -3.04
C ILE A 211 -17.94 8.27 -3.05
N ASN A 212 -17.73 8.89 -1.89
CA ASN A 212 -16.91 10.10 -1.80
C ASN A 212 -15.40 9.80 -1.83
N THR A 213 -14.98 8.60 -1.42
CA THR A 213 -13.56 8.30 -1.20
C THR A 213 -13.04 7.09 -1.99
N CYS A 214 -13.90 6.23 -2.52
CA CYS A 214 -13.50 5.10 -3.36
C CYS A 214 -12.77 5.56 -4.64
N SER A 215 -11.87 4.72 -5.14
CA SER A 215 -11.15 5.00 -6.40
C SER A 215 -12.07 4.83 -7.63
N PRO A 216 -11.73 5.45 -8.77
CA PRO A 216 -12.41 5.17 -10.06
C PRO A 216 -12.47 3.67 -10.38
N ASP A 217 -11.40 2.94 -10.05
CA ASP A 217 -11.31 1.48 -10.14
C ASP A 217 -12.50 0.76 -9.51
N MET A 218 -12.98 1.23 -8.35
CA MET A 218 -14.11 0.62 -7.66
C MET A 218 -15.40 0.66 -8.50
N PHE A 219 -15.64 1.76 -9.22
CA PHE A 219 -16.80 1.89 -10.11
C PHE A 219 -16.68 0.98 -11.34
N LYS A 220 -15.47 0.87 -11.91
CA LYS A 220 -15.19 0.01 -13.07
C LYS A 220 -15.51 -1.46 -12.79
N VAL A 221 -15.18 -1.96 -11.60
CA VAL A 221 -15.49 -3.35 -11.18
C VAL A 221 -16.99 -3.66 -11.23
N PHE A 222 -17.85 -2.65 -11.05
CA PHE A 222 -19.30 -2.80 -11.09
C PHE A 222 -19.92 -2.41 -12.44
N GLY A 223 -19.08 -2.27 -13.48
CA GLY A 223 -19.53 -1.96 -14.84
C GLY A 223 -20.16 -0.58 -14.96
N ILE A 224 -19.81 0.36 -14.10
CA ILE A 224 -20.22 1.76 -14.24
C ILE A 224 -19.39 2.38 -15.37
N ASP A 225 -20.07 3.04 -16.31
CA ASP A 225 -19.43 3.63 -17.48
C ASP A 225 -18.56 4.84 -17.13
N GLN A 226 -17.57 5.14 -17.98
CA GLN A 226 -16.59 6.18 -17.70
C GLN A 226 -17.21 7.59 -17.60
N GLU A 227 -18.27 7.88 -18.36
CA GLU A 227 -18.94 9.19 -18.30
C GLU A 227 -19.62 9.39 -16.93
N THR A 228 -20.32 8.37 -16.44
CA THR A 228 -20.90 8.37 -15.09
C THR A 228 -19.81 8.51 -14.02
N ILE A 229 -18.70 7.77 -14.15
CA ILE A 229 -17.56 7.89 -13.22
C ILE A 229 -17.07 9.33 -13.20
N ASP A 230 -16.76 9.91 -14.36
CA ASP A 230 -16.20 11.26 -14.46
C ASP A 230 -17.13 12.30 -13.83
N ARG A 231 -18.44 12.21 -14.06
CA ARG A 231 -19.45 13.08 -13.42
C ARG A 231 -19.45 12.97 -11.90
N ILE A 232 -19.37 11.75 -11.36
CA ILE A 232 -19.31 11.53 -9.90
C ILE A 232 -18.01 12.09 -9.32
N ILE A 233 -16.88 11.85 -9.98
CA ILE A 233 -15.56 12.34 -9.55
C ILE A 233 -15.52 13.86 -9.57
N GLU A 234 -15.90 14.49 -10.69
CA GLU A 234 -15.94 15.95 -10.83
C GLU A 234 -16.85 16.58 -9.78
N ARG A 235 -18.05 16.01 -9.60
CA ARG A 235 -18.99 16.48 -8.59
C ARG A 235 -18.39 16.39 -7.18
N ARG A 236 -17.84 15.25 -6.76
CA ARG A 236 -17.31 15.09 -5.39
C ARG A 236 -16.02 15.86 -5.14
N GLU A 237 -15.24 16.17 -6.18
CA GLU A 237 -14.06 17.03 -6.09
C GLU A 237 -14.44 18.50 -5.84
N SER A 238 -15.53 18.96 -6.46
CA SER A 238 -16.09 20.30 -6.20
C SER A 238 -16.80 20.40 -4.85
N GLU A 239 -17.68 19.44 -4.56
CA GLU A 239 -18.40 19.33 -3.30
C GLU A 239 -18.72 17.84 -3.05
N PRO A 240 -18.22 17.20 -1.97
CA PRO A 240 -18.58 15.82 -1.67
C PRO A 240 -20.07 15.65 -1.39
N PHE A 241 -20.63 14.50 -1.77
CA PHE A 241 -22.04 14.18 -1.55
C PHE A 241 -22.34 14.05 -0.06
N LYS A 242 -23.44 14.66 0.39
CA LYS A 242 -23.92 14.58 1.79
C LYS A 242 -24.92 13.44 1.98
N SER A 243 -25.66 13.11 0.94
CA SER A 243 -26.60 12.00 0.91
C SER A 243 -26.68 11.37 -0.48
N MET A 244 -27.05 10.10 -0.54
CA MET A 244 -27.22 9.39 -1.83
C MET A 244 -28.31 10.02 -2.71
N THR A 245 -29.22 10.82 -2.14
CA THR A 245 -30.27 11.52 -2.88
C THR A 245 -29.73 12.65 -3.75
N GLU A 246 -28.56 13.21 -3.43
CA GLU A 246 -27.91 14.26 -4.24
C GLU A 246 -27.43 13.72 -5.60
N LEU A 247 -27.33 12.39 -5.77
CA LEU A 247 -27.03 11.80 -7.08
C LEU A 247 -28.12 12.09 -8.13
N ASN A 248 -29.35 12.39 -7.71
CA ASN A 248 -30.43 12.78 -8.63
C ASN A 248 -30.14 14.09 -9.38
N GLU A 249 -29.21 14.92 -8.88
CA GLU A 249 -28.79 16.16 -9.54
C GLU A 249 -27.96 15.88 -10.79
N ILE A 250 -27.26 14.74 -10.80
CA ILE A 250 -26.22 14.43 -11.78
C ILE A 250 -26.42 13.09 -12.47
N LEU A 251 -27.41 12.26 -12.14
CA LEU A 251 -27.60 10.93 -12.74
C LEU A 251 -29.10 10.59 -12.86
N ASP A 252 -29.42 9.68 -13.78
CA ASP A 252 -30.77 9.14 -13.91
C ASP A 252 -31.06 8.05 -12.86
N SER A 253 -32.34 7.70 -12.73
CA SER A 253 -32.80 6.73 -11.71
C SER A 253 -32.30 5.31 -11.95
N GLU A 254 -32.03 4.91 -13.19
CA GLU A 254 -31.54 3.57 -13.51
C GLU A 254 -30.09 3.41 -13.02
N THR A 255 -29.25 4.39 -13.34
CA THR A 255 -27.86 4.48 -12.91
C THR A 255 -27.76 4.56 -11.38
N ILE A 256 -28.62 5.34 -10.74
CA ILE A 256 -28.68 5.42 -9.27
C ILE A 256 -29.05 4.07 -8.65
N ASN A 257 -30.00 3.34 -9.25
CA ASN A 257 -30.36 1.99 -8.79
C ASN A 257 -29.20 1.00 -8.93
N GLN A 258 -28.32 1.16 -9.93
CA GLN A 258 -27.10 0.36 -10.05
C GLN A 258 -26.07 0.75 -8.98
N ILE A 259 -25.79 2.05 -8.82
CA ILE A 259 -24.79 2.57 -7.87
C ILE A 259 -25.16 2.22 -6.42
N THR A 260 -26.41 2.43 -6.02
CA THR A 260 -26.85 2.21 -4.63
C THR A 260 -26.77 0.75 -4.17
N LYS A 261 -26.56 -0.22 -5.07
CA LYS A 261 -26.28 -1.61 -4.70
C LYS A 261 -24.90 -1.77 -4.04
N TYR A 262 -23.90 -1.03 -4.50
CA TYR A 262 -22.49 -1.22 -4.13
C TYR A 262 -21.89 -0.03 -3.38
N PHE A 263 -22.53 1.14 -3.46
CA PHE A 263 -22.01 2.38 -2.91
C PHE A 263 -22.94 2.98 -1.87
N THR A 264 -22.33 3.68 -0.91
CA THR A 264 -22.99 4.44 0.15
C THR A 264 -22.19 5.71 0.42
N ILE A 265 -22.65 6.53 1.36
CA ILE A 265 -21.83 7.60 1.95
C ILE A 265 -21.50 7.21 3.37
N ASP A 266 -20.22 7.13 3.69
CA ASP A 266 -19.73 6.92 5.05
C ASP A 266 -19.44 8.27 5.71
N THR A 267 -20.36 8.69 6.58
CA THR A 267 -20.24 9.98 7.27
C THR A 267 -19.32 9.94 8.49
N ARG A 268 -19.00 8.75 9.01
CA ARG A 268 -18.20 8.55 10.24
C ARG A 268 -17.37 7.27 10.12
N PRO A 269 -16.33 7.28 9.29
CA PRO A 269 -15.49 6.11 9.11
C PRO A 269 -14.78 5.75 10.43
N SER A 270 -14.90 4.49 10.83
CA SER A 270 -14.25 3.98 12.04
C SER A 270 -12.78 3.65 11.85
N ILE A 271 -12.35 3.42 10.60
CA ILE A 271 -10.96 3.11 10.25
C ILE A 271 -10.52 4.01 9.12
N ILE A 272 -9.40 4.70 9.32
CA ILE A 272 -8.91 5.73 8.42
C ILE A 272 -7.41 5.55 8.22
N SER A 273 -6.99 5.63 6.96
CA SER A 273 -5.61 5.68 6.55
C SER A 273 -5.16 7.15 6.39
N PHE A 274 -4.02 7.50 6.97
CA PHE A 274 -3.33 8.75 6.72
C PHE A 274 -2.11 8.47 5.87
N LYS A 275 -2.15 8.91 4.61
CA LYS A 275 -1.06 8.72 3.67
C LYS A 275 -0.36 10.03 3.40
N GLY A 276 0.93 10.11 3.69
CA GLY A 276 1.76 11.27 3.36
C GLY A 276 2.85 10.92 2.37
N GLU A 277 3.18 11.87 1.50
CA GLU A 277 4.25 11.74 0.50
C GLU A 277 5.15 12.97 0.50
N VAL A 278 6.46 12.75 0.35
CA VAL A 278 7.46 13.82 0.29
C VAL A 278 8.61 13.43 -0.63
N LYS A 279 9.18 14.44 -1.31
CA LYS A 279 10.40 14.28 -2.12
C LYS A 279 11.58 14.89 -1.39
N ILE A 280 12.61 14.08 -1.11
CA ILE A 280 13.88 14.55 -0.53
C ILE A 280 15.03 14.16 -1.45
N GLY A 281 15.71 15.18 -1.99
CA GLY A 281 16.68 15.00 -3.06
C GLY A 281 16.02 14.39 -4.30
N ASN A 282 16.48 13.20 -4.70
CA ASN A 282 15.99 12.49 -5.89
C ASN A 282 15.01 11.34 -5.56
N LEU A 283 14.69 11.12 -4.28
CA LEU A 283 13.85 10.01 -3.85
C LEU A 283 12.50 10.53 -3.35
N ASN A 284 11.44 9.80 -3.68
CA ASN A 284 10.14 9.99 -3.06
C ASN A 284 10.00 9.00 -1.91
N TYR A 285 9.45 9.49 -0.81
CA TYR A 285 9.12 8.70 0.37
C TYR A 285 7.62 8.79 0.58
N SER A 286 6.99 7.65 0.88
CA SER A 286 5.58 7.56 1.23
C SER A 286 5.44 6.79 2.53
N LEU A 287 4.60 7.29 3.42
CA LEU A 287 4.22 6.66 4.68
C LEU A 287 2.70 6.60 4.75
N GLU A 288 2.16 5.43 5.08
CA GLU A 288 0.74 5.23 5.35
C GLU A 288 0.58 4.69 6.77
N GLU A 289 -0.24 5.36 7.57
CA GLU A 289 -0.59 4.92 8.92
C GLU A 289 -2.09 4.71 9.02
N VAL A 290 -2.51 3.51 9.41
CA VAL A 290 -3.92 3.13 9.50
C VAL A 290 -4.33 3.13 10.96
N TYR A 291 -5.39 3.88 11.29
CA TYR A 291 -5.90 4.04 12.65
C TYR A 291 -7.36 3.58 12.74
N SER A 292 -7.71 2.91 13.85
CA SER A 292 -9.10 2.68 14.28
C SER A 292 -9.51 3.73 15.31
N PHE A 293 -10.73 4.24 15.15
CA PHE A 293 -11.41 5.23 16.00
C PHE A 293 -12.65 4.65 16.68
N GLU A 294 -12.77 3.33 16.78
CA GLU A 294 -13.89 2.64 17.42
C GLU A 294 -13.92 2.83 18.94
N SER A 295 -12.78 3.15 19.54
CA SER A 295 -12.63 3.41 20.97
C SER A 295 -12.40 4.89 21.25
N THR A 296 -12.42 5.30 22.53
CA THR A 296 -12.16 6.70 22.92
C THR A 296 -10.77 7.19 22.53
N LEU A 297 -9.81 6.27 22.37
CA LEU A 297 -8.46 6.58 21.89
C LEU A 297 -8.24 5.95 20.51
N PRO A 298 -7.62 6.68 19.57
CA PRO A 298 -7.25 6.09 18.30
C PRO A 298 -6.22 4.98 18.49
N LYS A 299 -6.42 3.84 17.85
CA LYS A 299 -5.50 2.70 17.85
C LYS A 299 -4.80 2.59 16.51
N LEU A 300 -3.48 2.69 16.51
CA LEU A 300 -2.67 2.38 15.32
C LEU A 300 -2.79 0.88 15.00
N LEU A 301 -3.16 0.57 13.77
CA LEU A 301 -3.35 -0.79 13.27
C LEU A 301 -2.17 -1.24 12.41
N GLU A 302 -1.68 -0.37 11.53
CA GLU A 302 -0.64 -0.70 10.55
C GLU A 302 0.17 0.53 10.16
N ILE A 303 1.47 0.34 9.92
CA ILE A 303 2.36 1.32 9.30
C ILE A 303 2.95 0.67 8.04
N ARG A 304 2.93 1.41 6.94
CA ARG A 304 3.57 1.00 5.68
C ARG A 304 4.48 2.10 5.16
N GLU A 305 5.69 1.70 4.79
CA GLU A 305 6.73 2.58 4.28
C GLU A 305 7.13 2.17 2.87
N TRP A 306 7.24 3.16 1.97
CA TRP A 306 7.76 2.95 0.62
C TRP A 306 8.73 4.06 0.24
N ASN A 307 9.70 3.72 -0.61
CA ASN A 307 10.55 4.67 -1.28
C ASN A 307 10.70 4.29 -2.76
N PHE A 308 10.62 5.26 -3.66
CA PHE A 308 10.66 5.06 -5.11
C PHE A 308 11.23 6.28 -5.85
#